data_AF-A0A954Z6M7-F1
#
_entry.id   AF-A0A954Z6M7-F1
#
_cell.length_a   1.000
_cell.length_b   1.000
_cell.length_c   1.000
_cell.angle_alpha   90.00
_cell.angle_beta   90.00
_cell.angle_gamma   90.00
#
_symmetry.space_group_name_H-M   'P 1'
#
loop_
_entity.id
_entity.type
_entity.pdbx_description
1 polymer ?
#
loop_
_entity_poly.entity_id
_entity_poly.type
_entity_poly.pdbx_seq_one_letter_code
_entity_poly.pdbx_strand_id
1 'polypeptide(L)' 'ALGGATGGVPDAMLAGISLGAVFMGAMTYIGNGPNFMVKAIAEKSGVRMPSFFGYMLYSCAILLPLLALANWKFLM' A
#
# COMPACT_ATOMS: atom_id res chain seq x y z
N ALA A 1 24.35 12.84 24.98
CA ALA A 1 22.98 12.49 24.57
C ALA A 1 23.07 11.65 23.31
N LEU A 2 23.13 10.32 23.46
CA LEU A 2 23.26 9.37 22.35
C LEU A 2 21.86 9.04 21.85
N GLY A 3 21.46 9.70 20.76
CA GLY A 3 20.18 9.46 20.11
C GLY A 3 19.89 10.58 19.13
N GLY A 4 20.40 10.46 17.89
CA GLY A 4 19.86 11.24 16.79
C GLY A 4 18.36 10.97 16.62
N ALA A 5 17.68 11.71 15.74
CA ALA A 5 16.21 11.67 15.56
C ALA A 5 15.62 10.25 15.40
N THR A 6 16.43 9.26 15.02
CA THR A 6 16.06 7.86 14.83
C THR A 6 16.32 6.94 16.03
N GLY A 7 16.76 7.46 17.18
CA GLY A 7 16.99 6.68 18.39
C GLY A 7 18.08 5.60 18.26
N GLY A 8 18.98 5.71 17.27
CA GLY A 8 20.00 4.70 16.97
C GLY A 8 19.57 3.64 15.94
N VAL A 9 18.37 3.77 15.35
CA VAL A 9 17.92 2.93 14.25
C VAL A 9 18.51 3.46 12.92
N PRO A 10 19.07 2.60 12.05
CA PRO A 10 19.58 3.02 10.74
C PRO A 10 18.48 3.61 9.85
N ASP A 11 18.75 4.76 9.22
CA ASP A 11 17.79 5.47 8.36
C ASP A 11 17.30 4.60 7.18
N ALA A 12 18.19 3.81 6.59
CA ALA A 12 17.86 2.88 5.51
C ALA A 12 16.82 1.83 5.94
N MET A 13 16.86 1.40 7.21
CA MET A 13 15.89 0.44 7.73
C MET A 13 14.51 1.09 7.93
N LEU A 14 14.48 2.31 8.47
CA LEU A 14 13.23 3.07 8.59
C LEU A 14 12.62 3.34 7.21
N ALA A 15 13.44 3.76 6.24
CA ALA A 15 12.99 3.96 4.87
C ALA A 15 12.42 2.68 4.25
N GLY A 16 13.09 1.54 4.42
CA GLY A 16 12.61 0.25 3.92
C GLY A 16 11.26 -0.16 4.52
N ILE A 17 11.10 -0.02 5.84
CA ILE A 17 9.84 -0.31 6.54
C ILE A 17 8.73 0.65 6.09
N SER A 18 9.02 1.94 6.00
CA SER A 18 8.05 2.95 5.53
C SER A 18 7.58 2.68 4.11
N LEU A 19 8.51 2.40 3.19
CA LEU A 19 8.16 2.07 1.80
C LEU A 19 7.35 0.77 1.73
N GLY A 20 7.76 -0.26 2.45
CA GLY A 20 7.03 -1.53 2.53
C GLY A 20 5.61 -1.37 3.05
N ALA A 21 5.42 -0.58 4.12
CA ALA A 21 4.12 -0.29 4.71
C ALA A 21 3.19 0.44 3.71
N VAL A 22 3.71 1.43 2.98
CA VAL A 22 2.92 2.18 1.99
C VAL A 22 2.56 1.30 0.79
N PHE A 23 3.52 0.59 0.20
CA PHE A 23 3.27 -0.25 -0.98
C PHE A 23 2.33 -1.41 -0.67
N MET A 24 2.53 -2.12 0.45
CA MET A 24 1.63 -3.21 0.84
C MET A 24 0.25 -2.70 1.28
N GLY A 25 0.22 -1.55 1.97
CA GLY A 25 -1.02 -0.91 2.40
C GLY A 25 -1.93 -0.49 1.24
N ALA A 26 -1.35 -0.08 0.12
CA ALA A 26 -2.10 0.30 -1.09
C ALA A 26 -2.70 -0.89 -1.85
N MET A 27 -2.10 -2.09 -1.75
CA MET A 27 -2.53 -3.27 -2.52
C MET A 27 -3.76 -3.99 -1.95
N THR A 28 -4.23 -3.62 -0.76
CA THR A 28 -5.37 -4.28 -0.11
C THR A 28 -6.41 -3.28 0.40
N TYR A 29 -7.66 -3.72 0.50
CA TYR A 29 -8.72 -2.87 1.07
C TYR A 29 -8.65 -2.73 2.59
N ILE A 30 -7.83 -3.53 3.27
CA ILE A 30 -7.59 -3.45 4.73
C ILE A 30 -6.36 -2.59 5.04
N GLY A 31 -5.44 -2.47 4.07
CA GLY A 31 -4.10 -1.94 4.30
C GLY A 31 -4.02 -0.45 4.65
N ASN A 32 -5.06 0.34 4.34
CA ASN A 32 -5.14 1.73 4.77
C ASN A 32 -6.59 2.19 4.99
N GLY A 33 -6.76 3.27 5.75
CA GLY A 33 -8.07 3.83 6.10
C GLY A 33 -8.94 4.21 4.89
N PRO A 34 -8.41 4.94 3.89
CA PRO A 34 -9.17 5.28 2.69
C PRO A 34 -9.71 4.06 1.91
N ASN A 35 -8.88 3.03 1.67
CA ASN A 35 -9.33 1.83 0.97
C ASN A 35 -10.40 1.07 1.78
N PHE A 36 -10.26 1.05 3.11
CA PHE A 36 -11.25 0.44 3.99
C PHE A 36 -12.59 1.18 3.95
N MET A 37 -12.55 2.51 3.86
CA MET A 37 -13.74 3.34 3.68
C MET A 37 -14.43 3.04 2.34
N VAL A 38 -13.68 2.93 1.23
CA VAL A 38 -14.24 2.56 -0.08
C VAL A 38 -14.89 1.18 -0.03
N LYS A 39 -14.24 0.21 0.61
CA LYS A 39 -14.78 -1.14 0.82
C LYS A 39 -16.11 -1.11 1.58
N ALA A 40 -16.20 -0.32 2.65
CA ALA A 40 -17.43 -0.18 3.44
C ALA A 40 -18.57 0.47 2.62
N ILE A 41 -18.26 1.44 1.76
CA ILE A 41 -19.24 2.04 0.84
C ILE A 41 -19.73 1.00 -0.18
N ALA A 42 -18.82 0.26 -0.80
CA ALA A 42 -19.15 -0.79 -1.76
C ALA A 42 -20.06 -1.88 -1.15
N GLU A 43 -19.75 -2.33 0.08
CA GLU A 43 -20.58 -3.29 0.83
C GLU A 43 -21.97 -2.71 1.13
N LYS A 44 -22.07 -1.44 1.55
CA LYS A 44 -23.36 -0.75 1.76
C LYS A 44 -24.16 -0.60 0.47
N SER A 45 -23.52 -0.45 -0.68
CA SER A 45 -24.16 -0.39 -2.00
C SER A 45 -24.52 -1.77 -2.57
N GLY A 46 -24.30 -2.87 -1.84
CA GLY A 46 -24.64 -4.23 -2.26
C GLY A 46 -23.62 -4.88 -3.20
N VAL A 47 -22.43 -4.29 -3.37
CA VAL A 47 -21.35 -4.89 -4.17
C VAL A 47 -20.69 -6.01 -3.37
N ARG A 48 -20.64 -7.22 -3.95
CA ARG A 48 -19.93 -8.35 -3.34
C ARG A 48 -18.42 -8.11 -3.43
N MET A 49 -17.80 -7.83 -2.30
CA MET A 49 -16.36 -7.66 -2.20
C MET A 49 -15.64 -9.02 -2.29
N PRO A 50 -14.54 -9.13 -3.06
CA PRO A 50 -13.72 -10.34 -3.12
C PRO A 50 -13.06 -10.61 -1.76
N SER A 51 -12.66 -11.87 -1.53
CA SER A 51 -11.84 -12.24 -0.38
C SER A 51 -10.50 -11.48 -0.40
N PHE A 52 -9.86 -11.35 0.77
CA PHE A 52 -8.62 -10.60 0.93
C PHE A 52 -7.54 -11.01 -0.09
N PHE A 53 -7.27 -12.31 -0.22
CA PHE A 53 -6.28 -12.83 -1.16
C PHE A 53 -6.72 -12.67 -2.63
N GLY A 54 -8.02 -12.77 -2.91
CA GLY A 54 -8.55 -12.51 -4.25
C GLY A 54 -8.36 -11.05 -4.67
N TYR A 55 -8.62 -10.11 -3.76
CA TYR A 55 -8.35 -8.70 -3.97
C TYR A 55 -6.86 -8.43 -4.17
N MET A 56 -6.00 -9.05 -3.36
CA MET A 56 -4.55 -8.89 -3.47
C MET A 56 -4.03 -9.31 -4.85
N LEU A 57 -4.47 -10.45 -5.38
CA LEU A 57 -4.08 -10.90 -6.73
C LEU A 57 -4.55 -9.92 -7.81
N TYR A 58 -5.81 -9.47 -7.72
CA TYR A 58 -6.41 -8.51 -8.66
C TYR A 58 -5.66 -7.16 -8.63
N SER A 59 -5.39 -6.66 -7.42
CA SER A 59 -4.61 -5.44 -7.19
C SER A 59 -3.20 -5.55 -7.75
N CYS A 60 -2.46 -6.62 -7.45
CA CYS A 60 -1.11 -6.81 -7.98
C CYS A 60 -1.09 -6.83 -9.51
N ALA A 61 -2.04 -7.51 -10.15
CA ALA A 61 -2.12 -7.61 -11.61
C ALA A 61 -2.36 -6.27 -12.30
N ILE A 62 -2.98 -5.29 -11.62
CA ILE A 62 -3.32 -3.97 -12.19
C ILE A 62 -2.35 -2.88 -11.72
N LEU A 63 -2.10 -2.79 -10.40
CA LEU A 63 -1.31 -1.74 -9.80
C LEU A 63 0.19 -1.88 -10.09
N LEU A 64 0.75 -3.10 -10.16
CA LEU A 64 2.19 -3.25 -10.45
C LEU A 64 2.57 -2.79 -11.87
N PRO A 65 1.82 -3.15 -12.93
CA PRO A 65 2.06 -2.59 -14.27
C PRO A 65 1.89 -1.08 -14.32
N LEU A 66 0.85 -0.54 -13.66
CA LEU A 66 0.62 0.90 -13.57
C LEU A 66 1.75 1.61 -12.83
N LEU A 67 2.23 1.04 -11.73
CA LEU A 67 3.35 1.55 -10.94
C LEU A 67 4.64 1.55 -11.76
N ALA A 68 4.92 0.46 -12.50
CA ALA A 68 6.08 0.38 -13.37
C ALA A 68 6.04 1.44 -14.48
N LEU A 69 4.88 1.64 -15.10
CA LEU A 69 4.66 2.68 -16.13
C LEU A 69 4.79 4.08 -15.55
N ALA A 70 4.25 4.33 -14.37
CA ALA A 70 4.34 5.62 -13.69
C ALA A 70 5.79 5.94 -13.30
N ASN A 71 6.51 4.97 -12.73
CA ASN A 71 7.93 5.10 -12.42
C ASN A 71 8.74 5.41 -13.67
N TRP A 72 8.49 4.70 -14.77
CA TRP A 72 9.14 4.97 -16.05
C TRP A 72 8.86 6.37 -16.59
N LYS A 73 7.62 6.88 -16.46
CA LYS A 73 7.26 8.20 -17.01
C LYS A 73 7.64 9.38 -16.12
N PHE A 74 7.71 9.18 -14.80
CA PHE A 74 7.89 10.27 -13.84
C PHE A 74 9.31 10.32 -13.25
N LEU A 75 9.92 9.15 -13.03
CA LEU A 75 11.22 9.04 -12.37
C LEU A 75 12.39 8.85 -13.35
N MET A 76 12.10 8.50 -14.61
CA MET A 76 13.04 8.21 -15.68
C MET A 76 13.06 9.31 -16.73
#